data_AF-A0A087TRA7-F1
#
_entry.id   AF-A0A087TRA7-F1
#
_cell.length_a   1.000
_cell.length_b   1.000
_cell.length_c   1.000
_cell.angle_alpha   90.00
_cell.angle_beta   90.00
_cell.angle_gamma   90.00
#
_symmetry.space_group_name_H-M   'P 1'
#
loop_
_entity.id
_entity.type
_entity.pdbx_description
1 polymer ?
#
loop_
_entity_poly.entity_id
_entity_poly.type
_entity_poly.pdbx_seq_one_letter_code
_entity_poly.pdbx_strand_id
1 'polypeptide(L)' 'MLNLITPQYYWPYISKDIGNFVKHCHVCQINKKKKTKKFGLMQEVPPTDKPFECLSIDTVGGF' A
#
# COMPACT_ATOMS: atom_id res chain seq x y z
N MET A 1 5.77 1.75 -18.85
CA MET A 1 4.68 1.28 -19.75
C MET A 1 4.34 2.36 -20.76
N LEU A 2 3.79 3.51 -20.35
CA LEU A 2 3.46 4.61 -21.27
C LEU A 2 4.62 5.02 -22.21
N ASN A 3 5.79 5.35 -21.65
CA ASN A 3 6.95 5.78 -22.43
C ASN A 3 7.57 4.68 -23.31
N LEU A 4 7.18 3.40 -23.12
CA LEU A 4 7.68 2.29 -23.95
C LEU A 4 6.78 2.06 -25.17
N ILE A 5 5.48 2.34 -25.05
CA ILE A 5 4.47 2.02 -26.06
C ILE A 5 4.22 3.24 -26.97
N THR A 6 4.14 4.44 -26.38
CA THR A 6 3.81 5.69 -27.08
C THR A 6 4.80 6.14 -28.18
N PRO A 7 6.10 5.75 -28.19
CA PRO A 7 6.97 6.09 -29.32
C PRO A 7 6.66 5.31 -30.61
N GLN A 8 6.00 4.16 -30.51
CA GLN A 8 5.79 3.23 -31.62
C GLN A 8 4.31 3.08 -32.03
N TYR A 9 3.39 3.40 -31.12
CA TYR A 9 1.97 3.17 -31.31
C TYR A 9 1.13 4.35 -30.83
N TYR A 10 0.03 4.60 -31.53
CA TYR A 10 -0.97 5.60 -31.16
C TYR A 10 -2.38 5.08 -31.43
N TRP A 11 -3.27 5.34 -30.49
CA TRP A 11 -4.72 5.24 -30.67
C TRP A 11 -5.44 6.13 -29.64
N PRO A 12 -6.71 6.50 -29.88
CA PRO A 12 -7.49 7.26 -28.91
C PRO A 12 -7.54 6.54 -27.56
N TYR A 13 -7.23 7.25 -26.47
CA TYR A 13 -7.23 6.73 -25.09
C TYR A 13 -6.13 5.70 -24.74
N ILE A 14 -5.05 5.59 -25.52
CA ILE A 14 -3.89 4.72 -25.23
C ILE A 14 -3.43 4.71 -23.77
N SER A 15 -3.36 5.90 -23.15
CA SER A 15 -2.96 6.03 -21.74
C SER A 15 -3.95 5.40 -20.77
N LYS A 16 -5.24 5.50 -21.06
CA LYS A 16 -6.31 4.91 -20.25
C LYS A 16 -6.27 3.39 -20.35
N ASP A 17 -6.08 2.85 -21.55
CA ASP A 17 -6.06 1.41 -21.77
C ASP A 17 -4.84 0.75 -21.13
N ILE A 18 -3.66 1.35 -21.28
CA ILE A 18 -2.44 0.91 -20.59
C ILE A 18 -2.65 0.94 -19.07
N GLY A 19 -3.26 2.01 -18.54
CA GLY A 19 -3.59 2.12 -17.12
C GLY A 19 -4.53 1.01 -16.66
N ASN A 20 -5.57 0.72 -17.45
CA ASN A 20 -6.57 -0.28 -17.14
C ASN A 20 -5.98 -1.70 -17.17
N PHE A 21 -5.09 -1.99 -18.12
CA PHE A 21 -4.35 -3.26 -18.18
C PHE A 21 -3.48 -3.45 -16.93
N VAL A 22 -2.64 -2.46 -16.58
CA VAL A 22 -1.74 -2.57 -15.41
C VAL A 22 -2.52 -2.71 -14.11
N LYS A 23 -3.69 -2.07 -14.01
CA LYS A 23 -4.60 -2.19 -12.85
C LYS A 23 -5.12 -3.62 -12.65
N HIS A 24 -5.33 -4.38 -13.72
CA HIS A 24 -5.88 -5.74 -13.64
C HIS A 24 -4.81 -6.85 -13.83
N CYS A 25 -3.56 -6.49 -14.14
CA CYS A 25 -2.47 -7.45 -14.27
C CYS A 25 -2.11 -8.07 -12.90
N HIS A 26 -2.44 -9.35 -12.71
CA HIS A 26 -2.18 -10.11 -11.47
C HIS A 26 -0.72 -10.02 -10.98
N VAL A 27 0.25 -10.23 -11.87
CA VAL A 27 1.68 -10.16 -11.54
C VAL A 27 2.07 -8.75 -11.07
N CYS A 28 1.55 -7.70 -11.72
CA CYS A 28 1.79 -6.33 -11.27
C CYS A 28 1.19 -6.06 -9.90
N GLN A 29 -0.01 -6.57 -9.62
CA GLN A 29 -0.72 -6.34 -8.36
C GLN A 29 -0.02 -7.00 -7.16
N ILE A 30 0.61 -8.17 -7.36
CA ILE A 30 1.35 -8.87 -6.30
C ILE A 30 2.72 -8.24 -6.05
N ASN A 31 3.44 -7.88 -7.11
CA ASN A 31 4.85 -7.48 -6.99
C ASN A 31 5.04 -5.98 -6.73
N LYS A 32 4.11 -5.13 -7.16
CA LYS A 32 4.25 -3.68 -6.94
C LYS A 32 3.63 -3.30 -5.59
N LYS A 33 4.37 -2.49 -4.83
CA LYS A 33 3.85 -1.86 -3.62
C LYS A 33 2.57 -1.09 -3.96
N LYS A 34 1.48 -1.42 -3.28
CA LYS A 34 0.25 -0.63 -3.34
C LYS A 34 0.57 0.78 -2.84
N LYS A 35 0.18 1.80 -3.59
CA LYS A 35 0.14 3.17 -3.08
C LYS A 35 -1.04 3.27 -2.12
N THR A 36 -0.85 2.83 -0.89
CA THR A 36 -1.78 3.10 0.20
C THR A 36 -1.62 4.54 0.65
N LYS A 37 -2.67 5.14 1.21
CA LYS A 37 -2.52 6.37 1.97
C LYS A 37 -1.46 6.13 3.05
N LYS A 38 -0.67 7.16 3.35
CA LYS A 38 0.24 7.13 4.49
C LYS A 38 -0.59 6.74 5.71
N PHE A 39 -0.14 5.74 6.47
CA PHE A 39 -0.80 5.38 7.73
C PHE A 39 -0.88 6.63 8.61
N GLY A 40 -2.00 6.76 9.33
CA GLY A 40 -2.15 7.81 10.33
C GLY A 40 -1.12 7.64 11.46
N LEU A 41 -1.06 8.62 12.34
CA LEU A 41 -0.32 8.46 13.59
C LEU A 41 -0.96 7.36 14.44
N MET A 42 -0.14 6.69 15.25
CA MET A 42 -0.64 5.79 16.29
C MET A 42 -1.61 6.58 17.18
N GLN A 43 -2.81 6.04 17.40
CA GLN A 43 -3.77 6.66 18.31
C GLN A 43 -3.30 6.46 19.75
N GLU A 44 -3.62 7.44 20.61
CA GLU A 44 -3.37 7.32 22.04
C GLU A 44 -4.23 6.21 22.64
N VAL A 45 -3.61 5.44 23.55
CA VAL A 45 -4.34 4.47 24.37
C VAL A 45 -5.08 5.28 25.44
N PRO A 46 -6.40 5.08 25.61
CA PRO A 46 -7.15 5.80 26.65
C PRO A 46 -6.59 5.48 28.04
N PRO A 47 -6.70 6.42 29.00
CA PRO A 47 -6.27 6.18 30.37
C PRO A 47 -7.10 5.06 31.02
N THR A 48 -6.46 4.32 31.91
CA THR A 48 -7.10 3.33 32.77
C THR A 48 -7.46 3.95 34.13
N ASP A 49 -8.59 3.55 34.70
CA ASP A 49 -9.11 4.08 35.96
C ASP A 49 -8.55 3.32 37.18
N LYS A 50 -8.08 2.07 36.99
CA LYS A 50 -7.60 1.20 38.07
C LYS A 50 -6.29 0.50 37.72
N PRO A 51 -5.50 0.10 38.74
CA PRO A 51 -4.32 -0.73 38.52
C PRO A 51 -4.64 -2.01 37.77
N PHE A 52 -3.74 -2.41 36.86
CA PHE A 52 -3.81 -3.67 36.09
C PHE A 52 -4.94 -3.78 35.05
N GLU A 53 -5.63 -2.69 34.70
CA GLU A 53 -6.66 -2.72 33.66
C GLU A 53 -6.11 -2.85 32.22
N CYS A 54 -4.88 -2.38 32.00
CA CYS A 54 -4.19 -2.54 30.72
C CYS A 54 -2.74 -2.96 30.97
N LEU A 55 -2.32 -4.05 30.33
CA LEU A 55 -0.96 -4.56 30.37
C LEU A 55 -0.46 -4.78 28.94
N SER A 56 0.54 -4.01 28.53
CA SER A 56 1.25 -4.21 27.27
C SER A 56 2.55 -4.95 27.56
N ILE A 57 2.68 -6.17 27.04
CA ILE A 57 3.88 -6.99 27.19
C ILE A 57 4.51 -7.13 25.81
N ASP A 58 5.80 -6.83 25.70
CA ASP A 58 6.59 -7.10 24.51
C ASP A 58 7.84 -7.89 24.90
N THR A 59 8.31 -8.73 24.00
CA THR A 59 9.52 -9.53 24.20
C THR A 59 10.67 -8.89 23.45
N VAL A 60 11.77 -8.62 24.14
CA VAL A 60 13.03 -8.25 23.50
C VAL A 60 13.90 -9.50 23.41
N GLY A 61 14.26 -9.90 22.18
CA GLY A 61 15.05 -11.11 21.94
C GLY A 61 15.88 -11.02 20.66
N GLY A 62 17.01 -11.71 20.66
CA GLY A 62 17.96 -11.78 19.54
C GLY A 62 19.02 -12.85 19.78
N PHE A 63 18.65 -14.10 19.49
CA PHE A 63 19.52 -15.21 19.09
C PHE A 63 18.71 -16.14 18.17
#